data_AF-A0A0S4L9Y9-F1
#
_entry.id   AF-A0A0S4L9Y9-F1
#
_cell.length_a   1.000
_cell.length_b   1.000
_cell.length_c   1.000
_cell.angle_alpha   90.00
_cell.angle_beta   90.00
_cell.angle_gamma   90.00
#
_symmetry.space_group_name_H-M   'P 1'
#
loop_
_entity.id
_entity.type
_entity.pdbx_description
1 polymer ?
#
loop_
_entity_poly.entity_id
_entity_poly.type
_entity_poly.pdbx_seq_one_letter_code
_entity_poly.pdbx_strand_id
1 'polypeptide(L)' 'MSDDYNLQRFLSAQAPTYDTVLEELRAGRKASHWIWFFFPQIANLGHSAMA' A
#
# COMPACT_ATOMS: atom_id res chain seq x y z
N MET A 1 11.55 -18.61 -9.76
CA MET A 1 10.76 -18.58 -8.51
C MET A 1 9.40 -18.02 -8.88
N SER A 2 8.34 -18.80 -8.69
CA SER A 2 6.98 -18.39 -9.07
C SER A 2 6.46 -17.39 -8.04
N ASP A 3 5.84 -16.30 -8.50
CA ASP A 3 5.16 -15.34 -7.62
C ASP A 3 3.73 -15.82 -7.34
N ASP A 4 3.63 -16.95 -6.63
CA ASP A 4 2.37 -17.66 -6.38
C ASP A 4 1.34 -16.80 -5.63
N TYR A 5 1.82 -15.75 -4.95
CA TYR A 5 1.00 -14.81 -4.19
C TYR A 5 0.88 -13.44 -4.85
N ASN A 6 1.43 -13.24 -6.05
CA ASN A 6 1.44 -11.96 -6.76
C ASN A 6 1.95 -10.78 -5.90
N LEU A 7 3.00 -10.98 -5.09
CA LEU A 7 3.52 -9.97 -4.16
C LEU A 7 4.09 -8.76 -4.89
N GLN A 8 4.49 -8.92 -6.15
CA GLN A 8 4.99 -7.81 -6.98
C GLN A 8 3.97 -6.68 -7.10
N ARG A 9 2.67 -6.96 -6.98
CA ARG A 9 1.61 -5.92 -6.99
C ARG A 9 1.82 -4.82 -5.95
N PHE A 10 2.36 -5.18 -4.78
CA PHE A 10 2.62 -4.21 -3.71
C PHE A 10 3.78 -3.30 -4.09
N LEU A 11 4.89 -3.88 -4.56
CA LEU A 11 6.07 -3.10 -4.96
C LEU A 11 5.75 -2.15 -6.11
N SER A 12 4.97 -2.61 -7.10
CA SER A 12 4.53 -1.77 -8.22
C SER A 12 3.65 -0.60 -7.77
N ALA A 13 2.77 -0.80 -6.79
CA ALA A 13 1.92 0.26 -6.25
C ALA A 13 2.67 1.22 -5.31
N GLN A 14 3.67 0.71 -4.56
CA GLN A 14 4.49 1.50 -3.64
C GLN A 14 5.50 2.39 -4.38
N ALA A 15 6.10 1.91 -5.48
CA ALA A 15 7.16 2.60 -6.20
C ALA A 15 6.90 4.10 -6.49
N PRO A 16 5.73 4.52 -7.04
CA PRO A 16 5.48 5.93 -7.32
C PRO A 16 5.17 6.80 -6.09
N THR A 17 4.95 6.21 -4.91
CA THR A 17 4.45 6.95 -3.72
C THR A 17 5.37 6.84 -2.50
N TYR A 18 6.45 6.06 -2.60
CA TYR A 18 7.30 5.72 -1.46
C TYR A 18 7.87 6.93 -0.73
N ASP A 19 8.38 7.92 -1.48
CA ASP A 19 8.94 9.14 -0.88
C ASP A 19 7.87 9.96 -0.16
N THR A 20 6.69 10.12 -0.77
CA THR A 20 5.53 10.78 -0.15
C THR A 20 5.09 10.09 1.13
N VAL A 21 5.03 8.74 1.14
CA VAL A 21 4.67 7.97 2.33
C VAL A 21 5.67 8.21 3.46
N LEU A 22 6.97 8.19 3.16
CA LEU A 22 8.00 8.45 4.16
C LEU A 22 7.89 9.86 4.76
N GLU A 23 7.63 10.87 3.93
CA GLU A 23 7.43 12.25 4.41
C GLU A 23 6.19 12.35 5.32
N GLU A 24 5.06 11.79 4.90
CA GLU A 24 3.82 11.82 5.67
C GLU A 24 3.93 11.07 7.00
N LEU A 25 4.61 9.92 7.01
CA LEU A 25 4.87 9.16 8.23
C LEU A 25 5.80 9.92 9.19
N ARG A 26 6.86 10.55 8.69
CA ARG A 26 7.77 11.38 9.50
C ARG A 26 7.07 12.62 10.05
N ALA A 27 6.16 13.22 9.28
CA ALA A 27 5.32 14.33 9.70
C ALA A 27 4.20 13.89 10.67
N GLY A 28 4.00 12.59 10.87
CA GLY A 28 2.96 12.04 11.75
C GLY A 28 1.53 12.22 11.22
N ARG A 29 1.36 12.50 9.92
CA ARG A 29 0.04 12.77 9.33
C ARG A 29 -0.05 12.25 7.90
N LYS A 30 -0.90 11.22 7.70
CA LYS A 30 -1.30 10.75 6.37
C LYS A 30 -2.18 11.78 5.66
N ALA A 31 -1.85 12.10 4.43
CA ALA A 31 -2.59 13.01 3.55
C ALA A 31 -2.95 12.38 2.20
N SER A 32 -2.22 11.35 1.74
CA SER A 32 -2.40 10.76 0.41
C SER A 32 -3.00 9.34 0.44
N HIS A 33 -3.32 8.80 -0.73
CA HIS A 33 -3.98 7.49 -0.91
C HIS A 33 -2.98 6.35 -1.10
N TRP A 34 -2.44 5.81 0.00
CA TRP A 34 -1.44 4.72 -0.07
C TRP A 34 -1.60 3.58 0.95
N ILE A 35 -2.61 3.65 1.83
CA ILE A 35 -2.68 2.75 2.99
C ILE A 35 -2.82 1.28 2.59
N TRP A 36 -3.58 0.99 1.53
CA TRP A 36 -3.91 -0.38 1.12
C TRP A 36 -2.70 -1.21 0.67
N PHE A 37 -1.65 -0.56 0.19
CA PHE A 37 -0.45 -1.23 -0.32
C PHE A 37 0.79 -1.03 0.55
N PHE A 38 0.78 -0.15 1.55
CA PHE A 38 1.82 -0.10 2.60
C PHE A 38 1.43 -0.86 3.87
N PHE A 39 0.15 -0.86 4.23
CA PHE A 39 -0.42 -1.58 5.37
C PHE A 39 -1.64 -2.39 4.91
N PRO A 40 -1.43 -3.44 4.11
CA PRO A 40 -2.52 -4.26 3.59
C PRO A 40 -3.28 -4.97 4.72
N GLN A 41 -4.60 -5.04 4.58
CA GLN A 41 -5.48 -5.82 5.45
C GLN A 41 -5.68 -7.23 4.88
N ILE A 42 -6.19 -8.14 5.71
CA ILE A 42 -6.65 -9.45 5.24
C ILE A 42 -7.80 -9.23 4.25
N ALA A 43 -7.79 -9.96 3.14
CA ALA A 43 -8.85 -9.92 2.14
C ALA A 43 -10.24 -10.12 2.78
N ASN A 44 -11.23 -9.38 2.28
CA ASN A 44 -12.62 -9.36 2.77
C ASN A 44 -12.86 -8.70 4.14
N LEU A 45 -11.87 -8.04 4.75
CA LEU A 45 -12.11 -7.18 5.92
C LEU A 45 -12.77 -5.83 5.56
N GLY A 46 -12.58 -5.34 4.32
CA GLY A 46 -13.18 -4.12 3.82
C GLY A 46 -13.87 -4.32 2.47
N HIS A 47 -15.01 -3.67 2.24
CA HIS A 47 -15.82 -3.75 1.02
C HIS A 47 -15.64 -2.54 0.08
N SER A 48 -14.45 -1.94 0.05
CA SER A 48 -14.18 -0.88 -0.94
C SER A 48 -13.55 -1.49 -2.19
N ALA A 49 -13.73 -0.85 -3.35
CA ALA A 49 -13.12 -1.31 -4.61
C ALA A 49 -11.57 -1.35 -4.56
N MET A 50 -10.97 -0.72 -3.54
CA MET A 50 -9.53 -0.67 -3.28
C MET A 50 -9.09 -1.54 -2.07
N ALA A 51 -10.04 -2.18 -1.37
CA ALA A 51 -9.81 -2.95 -0.14
C ALA A 51 -9.63 -4.45 -0.40
#